data_AF-A0A7I8CI37-F1
#
_entry.id   AF-A0A7I8CI37-F1
#
_cell.length_a   1.000
_cell.length_b   1.000
_cell.length_c   1.000
_cell.angle_alpha   90.00
_cell.angle_beta   90.00
_cell.angle_gamma   90.00
#
_symmetry.space_group_name_H-M   'P 1'
#
loop_
_entity.id
_entity.type
_entity.pdbx_description
1 polymer ?
#
loop_
_entity_poly.entity_id
_entity_poly.type
_entity_poly.pdbx_seq_one_letter_code
_entity_poly.pdbx_strand_id
1 'polypeptide(L)' 'MRVEMFGPYQVELSAMQFIHNGGWAAFAAVRKLDDGAEVGVHVLPFQHVVDHTVFATEAAAIDAARGVAVAVIGPQAV' A
#
# COMPACT_ATOMS: atom_id res chain seq x y z
N MET A 1 -7.13 -7.79 2.30
CA MET A 1 -7.14 -6.46 1.64
C MET A 1 -7.83 -5.46 2.55
N ARG A 2 -7.22 -4.29 2.77
CA ARG A 2 -7.67 -3.23 3.67
C ARG A 2 -7.51 -1.87 2.99
N VAL A 3 -8.52 -1.00 3.10
CA VAL A 3 -8.48 0.36 2.54
C VAL A 3 -8.45 1.38 3.67
N GLU A 4 -7.60 2.40 3.55
CA GLU A 4 -7.39 3.45 4.54
C GLU A 4 -7.40 4.84 3.88
N MET A 5 -7.79 5.86 4.64
CA MET A 5 -7.80 7.26 4.19
C MET A 5 -6.73 8.06 4.95
N PHE A 6 -5.90 8.79 4.21
CA PHE A 6 -4.89 9.70 4.73
C PHE A 6 -5.09 11.07 4.07
N GLY A 7 -5.92 11.94 4.68
CA GLY A 7 -6.34 13.18 4.03
C GLY A 7 -7.01 12.90 2.68
N PRO A 8 -6.57 13.51 1.56
CA PRO A 8 -7.13 13.26 0.23
C PRO A 8 -6.65 11.94 -0.39
N TYR A 9 -5.79 11.17 0.29
CA TYR A 9 -5.24 9.94 -0.26
C TYR A 9 -6.03 8.71 0.21
N GLN A 10 -6.48 7.90 -0.74
CA GLN A 10 -6.97 6.56 -0.51
C GLN A 10 -5.82 5.57 -0.70
N VAL A 11 -5.56 4.77 0.34
CA VAL A 11 -4.51 3.75 0.36
C VAL A 11 -5.16 2.38 0.39
N GLU A 12 -4.78 1.53 -0.55
CA GLU A 12 -5.13 0.12 -0.56
C GLU A 12 -3.93 -0.70 -0.09
N LEU A 13 -4.13 -1.54 0.92
CA LEU A 13 -3.12 -2.40 1.51
C LEU A 13 -3.52 -3.85 1.30
N SER A 14 -2.58 -4.66 0.82
CA SER A 14 -2.80 -6.09 0.64
C SER A 14 -1.55 -6.88 1.00
N ALA A 15 -1.78 -8.13 1.37
CA ALA A 15 -0.74 -9.10 1.63
C ALA A 15 -1.08 -10.36 0.83
N MET A 16 -0.10 -10.87 0.08
CA MET A 16 -0.27 -12.09 -0.72
C MET A 16 0.65 -13.18 -0.19
N GLN A 17 0.10 -14.37 0.05
CA GLN A 17 0.89 -15.50 0.53
C GLN A 17 1.62 -16.18 -0.62
N PHE A 18 2.91 -16.46 -0.44
CA PHE A 18 3.67 -17.31 -1.36
C PHE A 18 3.30 -18.77 -1.15
N ILE A 19 2.78 -19.41 -2.20
CA ILE A 19 2.33 -20.81 -2.19
C ILE A 19 3.45 -21.78 -1.79
N HIS A 20 4.71 -21.46 -2.12
CA HIS A 20 5.83 -22.39 -1.94
C HIS A 20 6.53 -22.29 -0.58
N ASN A 21 6.55 -21.10 0.04
CA ASN A 21 7.42 -20.83 1.20
C ASN A 21 6.64 -20.36 2.43
N GLY A 22 5.31 -20.26 2.35
CA GLY A 22 4.42 -19.94 3.48
C GLY A 22 4.47 -18.49 3.98
N GLY A 23 5.37 -17.65 3.45
CA GLY A 23 5.49 -16.25 3.83
C GLY A 23 4.63 -15.30 3.00
N TRP A 24 4.65 -14.02 3.37
CA TRP A 24 3.74 -13.00 2.85
C TRP A 24 4.52 -11.88 2.15
N ALA A 25 4.03 -11.45 0.99
CA ALA A 25 4.49 -10.27 0.27
C ALA A 25 3.57 -9.09 0.54
N ALA A 26 4.15 -7.89 0.65
CA ALA A 26 3.44 -6.65 0.94
C ALA A 26 3.10 -5.88 -0.34
N PHE A 27 1.83 -5.57 -0.55
CA PHE A 27 1.34 -4.81 -1.69
C PHE A 27 0.63 -3.54 -1.23
N ALA A 28 0.80 -2.47 -1.99
CA ALA A 28 0.03 -1.25 -1.79
C ALA A 28 -0.34 -0.57 -3.10
N ALA A 29 -1.44 0.19 -3.09
CA ALA A 29 -1.75 1.23 -4.05
C ALA A 29 -2.08 2.52 -3.30
N VAL A 30 -1.73 3.66 -3.89
CA VAL A 30 -2.07 4.99 -3.36
C VAL A 30 -2.74 5.77 -4.48
N ARG A 31 -3.93 6.28 -4.19
CA ARG A 31 -4.67 7.19 -5.07
C ARG A 31 -4.90 8.49 -4.35
N LYS A 32 -4.67 9.61 -5.03
CA LYS A 32 -5.15 10.92 -4.58
C LYS A 32 -6.55 11.12 -5.12
N LEU A 33 -7.50 11.35 -4.24
CA LEU A 33 -8.86 11.75 -4.60
C LEU A 33 -8.87 13.28 -4.72
N ASP A 34 -9.20 13.79 -5.90
CA ASP A 34 -9.51 15.21 -6.06
C ASP A 34 -10.96 15.45 -5.65
N ASP A 35 -11.26 16.64 -5.12
CA ASP A 35 -12.59 16.98 -4.61
C ASP A 35 -13.65 16.83 -5.72
N GLY A 36 -14.43 15.74 -5.64
CA GLY A 36 -15.52 15.43 -6.57
C GLY A 36 -15.18 14.45 -7.71
N ALA A 37 -13.96 13.91 -7.78
CA ALA A 37 -13.61 12.91 -8.79
C ALA A 37 -13.97 11.48 -8.34
N GLU A 38 -14.79 10.77 -9.13
CA GLU A 38 -15.04 9.33 -8.93
C GLU A 38 -13.79 8.46 -9.19
N VAL A 39 -12.83 8.98 -9.97
CA VAL A 39 -11.58 8.29 -10.31
C VAL A 39 -10.39 9.15 -9.87
N GLY A 40 -9.80 8.79 -8.73
CA GLY A 40 -8.59 9.42 -8.23
C GLY A 40 -7.34 9.10 -9.05
N VAL A 41 -6.34 9.98 -8.99
CA VAL A 41 -5.05 9.82 -9.69
C VAL A 41 -4.16 8.85 -8.91
N HIS A 42 -3.61 7.84 -9.58
CA HIS A 42 -2.63 6.94 -8.98
C HIS A 42 -1.32 7.69 -8.68
N VAL A 43 -1.00 7.82 -7.40
CA VAL A 43 0.32 8.23 -6.91
C VAL A 43 1.25 7.03 -6.87
N LEU A 44 0.69 5.86 -6.51
CA LEU A 44 1.34 4.57 -6.56
C LEU A 44 0.36 3.56 -7.16
N PRO A 45 0.66 2.95 -8.33
CA PRO A 45 -0.14 1.85 -8.84
C PRO A 45 0.02 0.64 -7.93
N PHE A 46 -0.99 -0.25 -7.92
CA PHE A 46 -0.96 -1.47 -7.11
C PHE A 46 0.26 -2.32 -7.46
N GLN A 47 1.19 -2.46 -6.51
CA GLN A 47 2.44 -3.16 -6.73
C GLN A 47 3.01 -3.76 -5.44
N HIS A 48 3.97 -4.66 -5.59
CA HIS A 48 4.80 -5.15 -4.50
C HIS A 48 5.70 -4.01 -4.01
N VAL A 49 5.62 -3.66 -2.72
CA VAL A 49 6.25 -2.42 -2.21
C VAL A 49 7.51 -2.63 -1.39
N VAL A 50 7.84 -3.88 -1.03
CA VAL A 50 9.07 -4.22 -0.31
C VAL A 50 9.75 -5.39 -1.01
N ASP A 51 10.53 -5.08 -2.04
CA ASP A 51 11.16 -6.11 -2.86
C ASP A 51 12.06 -7.03 -2.02
N HIS A 52 12.09 -8.30 -2.39
CA HIS A 52 12.86 -9.37 -1.75
C HIS A 52 12.59 -9.61 -0.25
N THR A 53 11.57 -8.98 0.35
CA THR A 53 11.19 -9.21 1.75
C THR A 53 9.99 -10.14 1.82
N VAL A 54 10.14 -11.21 2.61
CA VAL A 54 9.07 -12.17 2.88
C VAL A 54 8.72 -12.08 4.36
N PHE A 55 7.51 -11.64 4.66
CA PHE A 55 7.02 -11.47 6.03
C PHE A 55 6.50 -12.80 6.58
N ALA A 56 6.71 -13.04 7.87
CA ALA A 56 6.24 -14.25 8.55
C ALA A 56 4.72 -14.29 8.71
N THR A 57 4.05 -13.13 8.74
CA THR A 57 2.60 -13.02 8.96
C THR A 57 1.96 -12.04 7.99
N GLU A 58 0.67 -12.23 7.72
CA GLU A 58 -0.14 -11.29 6.93
C GLU A 58 -0.11 -9.88 7.55
N ALA A 59 -0.26 -9.80 8.88
CA ALA A 59 -0.27 -8.53 9.61
C ALA A 59 1.05 -7.75 9.43
N ALA A 60 2.20 -8.42 9.49
CA ALA A 60 3.50 -7.77 9.29
C ALA A 60 3.66 -7.25 7.85
N ALA A 61 3.17 -7.98 6.86
CA ALA A 61 3.14 -7.51 5.47
C ALA A 61 2.24 -6.28 5.29
N ILE A 62 1.07 -6.25 5.95
CA ILE A 62 0.16 -5.10 5.90
C ILE A 62 0.77 -3.88 6.58
N ASP A 63 1.42 -4.03 7.74
CA ASP A 63 2.09 -2.92 8.42
C ASP A 63 3.26 -2.37 7.60
N ALA A 64 4.03 -3.25 6.94
CA ALA A 64 5.08 -2.83 6.02
C ALA A 64 4.51 -2.08 4.80
N ALA A 65 3.42 -2.59 4.21
CA ALA A 65 2.72 -1.91 3.12
C ALA A 65 2.24 -0.52 3.54
N ARG A 66 1.69 -0.38 4.76
CA ARG A 66 1.28 0.92 5.32
C ARG A 66 2.48 1.85 5.48
N GLY A 67 3.61 1.35 5.98
CA GLY A 67 4.84 2.13 6.12
C GLY A 67 5.30 2.74 4.80
N VAL A 68 5.30 1.95 3.72
CA VAL A 68 5.65 2.46 2.37
C VAL A 68 4.61 3.46 1.87
N ALA A 69 3.31 3.18 2.01
CA ALA A 69 2.26 4.10 1.58
C ALA A 69 2.37 5.47 2.29
N VAL A 70 2.62 5.47 3.61
CA VAL A 70 2.84 6.70 4.38
C VAL A 70 4.12 7.41 3.94
N ALA A 71 5.20 6.69 3.62
CA ALA A 71 6.41 7.29 3.09
C ALA A 71 6.21 7.94 1.70
N VAL A 72 5.36 7.34 0.85
CA VAL A 72 4.95 7.90 -0.46
C VAL A 72 4.09 9.15 -0.28
N ILE A 73 3.25 9.21 0.76
CA ILE A 73 2.38 10.35 1.07
C ILE A 73 3.13 11.47 1.84
N GLY A 74 4.20 11.13 2.57
CA GLY A 74 5.08 12.04 3.31
C GLY A 74 5.72 13.11 2.41
N PRO A 75 6.49 14.07 2.96
CA PRO A 75 6.60 15.46 2.49
C PRO A 75 7.18 15.60 1.06
N GLN A 76 6.35 15.30 0.07
CA GLN A 76 6.43 15.80 -1.30
C GLN A 76 5.46 16.99 -1.49
N ALA A 77 4.96 17.55 -0.39
CA ALA A 77 4.21 18.78 -0.34
C ALA A 77 5.13 19.92 0.10
N VAL A 78 6.01 20.38 -0.80
CA VAL A 78 6.64 21.70 -0.76
C VAL A 78 6.58 22.29 -2.16
#